data_AF-T1EJD8-F1
#
_entry.id   AF-T1EJD8-F1
#
_cell.length_a   1.000
_cell.length_b   1.000
_cell.length_c   1.000
_cell.angle_alpha   90.00
_cell.angle_beta   90.00
_cell.angle_gamma   90.00
#
_symmetry.space_group_name_H-M   'P 1'
#
loop_
_entity.id
_entity.type
_entity.pdbx_description
1 polymer ?
#
loop_
_entity_poly.entity_id
_entity_poly.type
_entity_poly.pdbx_seq_one_letter_code
_entity_poly.pdbx_strand_id
1 'polypeptide(L)'
;CEILEIAAVYMNLSFKRYILPRKAISPSASALNNLTFDGQYLYYKTKQVDAIPCVQALKEFLVFLHQVSKIMNNSYIFLAAHNGDHFDFKHLFRTFREVNLIDAALAIVYGCLDSLLFLRELYPKLLSHKQEDLVKNFLGLEYTAHNALDDAKFLQRLL
;
A
#
# COMPACT_ATOMS: atom_id res chain seq x y z
N CYS A 1 -2.07 -3.70 -14.30
CA CYS A 1 -0.98 -3.69 -13.31
C CYS A 1 -1.16 -4.86 -12.34
N GLU A 2 -0.05 -5.39 -11.84
CA GLU A 2 0.03 -6.36 -10.74
C GLU A 2 0.63 -5.65 -9.53
N ILE A 3 0.36 -6.16 -8.32
CA ILE A 3 0.97 -5.62 -7.10
C ILE A 3 2.39 -6.18 -7.01
N LEU A 4 3.37 -5.29 -6.90
CA LEU A 4 4.80 -5.65 -6.78
C LEU A 4 5.33 -5.46 -5.36
N GLU A 5 4.67 -4.60 -4.59
CA GLU A 5 4.98 -4.32 -3.21
C GLU A 5 3.65 -4.03 -2.49
N ILE A 6 3.48 -4.59 -1.31
CA ILE A 6 2.36 -4.30 -0.43
C ILE A 6 2.92 -3.92 0.94
N ALA A 7 2.41 -2.84 1.50
CA ALA A 7 2.78 -2.39 2.83
C ALA A 7 1.58 -1.80 3.56
N ALA A 8 1.61 -1.90 4.89
CA ALA A 8 0.63 -1.30 5.77
C ALA A 8 1.25 -1.01 7.13
N VAL A 9 0.67 -0.05 7.84
CA VAL A 9 1.10 0.33 9.18
C VAL A 9 -0.12 0.50 10.08
N TYR A 10 0.09 0.24 11.37
CA TYR A 10 -0.84 0.61 12.42
C TYR A 10 -0.05 0.90 13.69
N MET A 11 -0.08 2.16 14.15
CA MET A 11 0.74 2.65 15.25
C MET A 11 2.24 2.35 15.01
N ASN A 12 2.84 1.49 15.82
CA ASN A 12 4.23 1.05 15.72
C ASN A 12 4.41 -0.27 14.92
N LEU A 13 3.32 -0.91 14.51
CA LEU A 13 3.37 -2.11 13.68
C LEU A 13 3.53 -1.74 12.21
N SER A 14 4.31 -2.56 11.51
CA SER A 14 4.48 -2.45 10.07
C SER A 14 4.46 -3.82 9.41
N PHE A 15 3.87 -3.85 8.22
CA PHE A 15 3.88 -4.97 7.31
C PHE A 15 4.44 -4.51 5.98
N LYS A 16 5.30 -5.32 5.36
CA LYS A 16 5.86 -5.08 4.04
C LYS A 16 6.22 -6.40 3.39
N ARG A 17 5.81 -6.58 2.13
CA ARG A 17 6.26 -7.66 1.26
C ARG A 17 6.46 -7.18 -0.16
N TYR A 18 7.56 -7.65 -0.76
CA TYR A 18 7.70 -7.65 -2.21
C TYR A 18 7.02 -8.88 -2.78
N ILE A 19 6.43 -8.74 -3.96
CA ILE A 19 5.65 -9.77 -4.63
C ILE A 19 6.29 -10.10 -5.97
N LEU A 20 6.51 -11.39 -6.21
CA LEU A 20 7.00 -11.86 -7.49
C LEU A 20 5.98 -11.55 -8.60
N PRO A 21 6.37 -10.80 -9.64
CA PRO A 21 5.49 -10.54 -10.77
C PRO A 21 5.31 -11.79 -11.62
N ARG A 22 4.15 -11.90 -12.29
CA ARG A 22 3.92 -12.95 -13.29
C ARG A 22 4.38 -12.54 -14.69
N LYS A 23 4.59 -11.23 -14.90
CA LYS A 23 4.95 -10.62 -16.18
C LYS A 23 6.12 -9.66 -16.00
N ALA A 24 6.82 -9.36 -17.10
CA ALA A 24 7.82 -8.30 -17.08
C ALA A 24 7.21 -6.97 -16.60
N ILE A 25 7.99 -6.20 -15.83
CA ILE A 25 7.60 -4.87 -15.36
C ILE A 25 7.83 -3.88 -16.51
N SER A 26 6.81 -3.09 -16.85
CA SER A 26 6.95 -2.08 -17.91
C SER A 26 7.95 -1.00 -17.50
N PRO A 27 8.71 -0.41 -18.44
CA PRO A 27 9.70 0.63 -18.13
C PRO A 27 9.14 1.82 -17.33
N SER A 28 7.90 2.24 -17.62
CA SER A 28 7.22 3.31 -16.88
C SER A 28 6.96 2.95 -15.42
N ALA A 29 6.52 1.73 -15.14
CA ALA A 29 6.31 1.23 -13.78
C ALA A 29 7.64 1.14 -13.02
N SER A 30 8.68 0.60 -13.66
CA SER A 30 10.03 0.53 -13.08
C SER A 30 10.62 1.91 -12.76
N ALA A 31 10.41 2.90 -13.62
CA ALA A 31 10.85 4.27 -13.38
C ALA A 31 10.14 4.91 -12.17
N LEU A 32 8.88 4.53 -11.92
CA LEU A 32 8.10 5.04 -10.80
C LEU A 32 8.53 4.39 -9.47
N ASN A 33 8.51 3.05 -9.40
CA ASN A 33 8.68 2.31 -8.14
C ASN A 33 10.10 1.80 -7.90
N ASN A 34 11.03 2.05 -8.82
CA ASN A 34 12.40 1.52 -8.80
C ASN A 34 12.48 -0.01 -8.73
N LEU A 35 11.48 -0.74 -9.21
CA LEU A 35 11.47 -2.20 -9.25
C LEU A 35 11.77 -2.74 -10.65
N THR A 36 12.67 -3.72 -10.72
CA THR A 36 12.99 -4.46 -11.96
C THR A 36 12.94 -5.96 -11.70
N PHE A 37 12.64 -6.75 -12.74
CA PHE A 37 12.51 -8.20 -12.67
C PHE A 37 13.26 -8.82 -13.85
N ASP A 38 14.17 -9.75 -13.57
CA ASP A 38 15.01 -10.41 -14.59
C ASP A 38 14.43 -11.75 -15.10
N GLY A 39 13.26 -12.14 -14.61
CA GLY A 39 12.64 -13.44 -14.89
C GLY A 39 12.72 -14.42 -13.72
N GLN A 40 13.60 -14.18 -12.74
CA GLN A 40 13.80 -15.03 -11.57
C GLN A 40 13.73 -14.23 -10.26
N TYR A 41 14.37 -13.07 -10.22
CA TYR A 41 14.52 -12.25 -9.02
C TYR A 41 13.98 -10.85 -9.24
N LEU A 42 13.39 -10.30 -8.17
CA LEU A 42 12.97 -8.91 -8.11
C LEU A 42 14.09 -8.07 -7.48
N TYR A 43 14.31 -6.88 -8.03
CA TYR A 43 15.32 -5.94 -7.54
C TYR A 43 14.66 -4.60 -7.25
N TYR A 44 14.98 -4.02 -6.09
CA TYR A 44 14.71 -2.62 -5.79
C TYR A 44 15.97 -1.80 -6.01
N LYS A 45 15.89 -0.86 -6.96
CA LYS A 45 17.02 -0.16 -7.58
C LYS A 45 17.97 -1.17 -8.21
N THR A 46 19.02 -1.56 -7.51
CA THR A 46 20.03 -2.53 -7.95
C THR A 46 20.21 -3.69 -6.98
N LYS A 47 19.46 -3.70 -5.88
CA LYS A 47 19.57 -4.72 -4.83
C LYS A 47 18.46 -5.73 -5.00
N GLN A 48 18.82 -7.01 -5.06
CA GLN A 48 17.86 -8.09 -5.00
C GLN A 48 17.05 -7.98 -3.69
N VAL A 49 15.74 -8.13 -3.79
CA VAL A 49 14.84 -8.13 -2.64
C VAL A 49 14.21 -9.51 -2.48
N ASP A 50 13.88 -9.84 -1.23
CA ASP A 50 13.12 -11.05 -0.92
C ASP A 50 11.66 -10.85 -1.35
N ALA A 51 11.30 -11.43 -2.49
CA ALA A 51 9.98 -11.37 -3.07
C ALA A 51 9.33 -12.75 -3.03
N ILE A 52 8.08 -12.79 -2.59
CA ILE A 52 7.33 -14.04 -2.39
C ILE A 52 6.14 -14.12 -3.35
N PRO A 53 5.54 -15.32 -3.55
CA PRO A 53 4.35 -15.45 -4.36
C PRO A 53 3.19 -14.59 -3.85
N CYS A 54 2.41 -14.00 -4.77
CA CYS A 54 1.29 -13.12 -4.47
C CYS A 54 0.30 -13.70 -3.44
N VAL A 55 -0.07 -14.98 -3.59
CA VAL A 55 -0.99 -15.66 -2.67
C VAL A 55 -0.43 -15.68 -1.24
N GLN A 56 0.88 -15.93 -1.10
CA GLN A 56 1.54 -15.95 0.20
C GLN A 56 1.57 -14.54 0.81
N ALA A 57 1.97 -13.52 0.04
CA ALA A 57 2.00 -12.14 0.50
C ALA A 57 0.62 -11.66 1.00
N LEU A 58 -0.44 -11.98 0.28
CA LEU A 58 -1.80 -11.61 0.68
C LEU A 58 -2.29 -12.38 1.91
N LYS A 59 -1.91 -13.65 2.09
CA LYS A 59 -2.19 -14.38 3.33
C LYS A 59 -1.47 -13.74 4.53
N GLU A 60 -0.20 -13.40 4.37
CA GLU A 60 0.57 -12.73 5.42
C GLU A 60 0.01 -11.34 5.73
N PHE A 61 -0.48 -10.62 4.73
CA PHE A 61 -1.19 -9.35 4.92
C PHE A 61 -2.48 -9.52 5.74
N LEU A 62 -3.30 -10.53 5.44
CA LEU A 62 -4.50 -10.83 6.23
C LEU A 62 -4.17 -11.21 7.68
N VAL A 63 -3.06 -11.93 7.91
CA VAL A 63 -2.56 -12.22 9.26
C VAL A 63 -2.20 -10.93 9.99
N PHE A 64 -1.51 -10.00 9.32
CA PHE A 64 -1.21 -8.68 9.89
C PHE A 64 -2.49 -7.92 10.26
N LEU A 65 -3.49 -7.87 9.37
CA LEU A 65 -4.77 -7.21 9.68
C LEU A 65 -5.49 -7.86 10.86
N HIS A 66 -5.43 -9.18 10.97
CA HIS A 66 -5.99 -9.90 12.11
C HIS A 66 -5.26 -9.58 13.43
N GLN A 67 -3.93 -9.42 13.40
CA GLN A 67 -3.16 -8.96 14.57
C GLN A 67 -3.57 -7.54 14.97
N VAL A 68 -3.71 -6.63 14.02
CA VAL A 68 -4.19 -5.26 14.26
C VAL A 68 -5.60 -5.27 14.86
N SER A 69 -6.51 -6.07 14.31
CA SER A 69 -7.88 -6.20 14.83
C SER A 69 -7.89 -6.64 16.29
N LYS A 70 -7.05 -7.61 16.69
CA LYS A 70 -6.90 -8.02 18.09
C LYS A 70 -6.43 -6.89 19.00
N ILE A 71 -5.46 -6.09 18.55
CA ILE A 71 -4.96 -4.93 19.31
C ILE A 71 -6.06 -3.88 19.48
N MET A 72 -6.92 -3.72 18.47
CA MET A 72 -8.09 -2.85 18.50
C MET A 72 -9.30 -3.48 19.22
N ASN A 73 -9.11 -4.52 20.05
CA ASN A 73 -10.18 -5.23 20.75
C ASN A 73 -11.27 -5.79 19.81
N ASN A 74 -10.86 -6.36 18.67
CA ASN A 74 -11.71 -6.88 17.60
C ASN A 74 -12.65 -5.83 16.96
N SER A 75 -12.20 -4.57 16.92
CA SER A 75 -12.91 -3.49 16.21
C SER A 75 -12.80 -3.63 14.69
N TYR A 76 -13.66 -2.87 13.99
CA TYR A 76 -13.69 -2.76 12.54
C TYR A 76 -12.39 -2.19 11.96
N ILE A 77 -11.86 -2.85 10.92
CA ILE A 77 -10.67 -2.39 10.19
C ILE A 77 -11.10 -1.57 8.99
N PHE A 78 -10.59 -0.33 8.91
CA PHE A 78 -10.64 0.48 7.69
C PHE A 78 -9.25 0.55 7.07
N LEU A 79 -9.16 0.30 5.77
CA LEU A 79 -7.91 0.52 5.02
C LEU A 79 -7.88 1.95 4.51
N ALA A 80 -6.87 2.72 4.91
CA ALA A 80 -6.64 4.06 4.39
C ALA A 80 -5.53 4.05 3.33
N ALA A 81 -5.76 4.72 2.21
CA ALA A 81 -4.78 4.95 1.16
C ALA A 81 -4.98 6.35 0.57
N HIS A 82 -3.96 6.87 -0.11
CA HIS A 82 -4.02 8.18 -0.73
C HIS A 82 -4.27 8.03 -2.23
N ASN A 83 -5.44 8.50 -2.70
CA ASN A 83 -5.99 8.17 -4.02
C ASN A 83 -6.34 6.67 -4.17
N GLY A 84 -6.69 6.03 -3.04
CA GLY A 84 -6.93 4.60 -2.95
C GLY A 84 -8.11 4.11 -3.78
N ASP A 85 -9.18 4.90 -3.91
CA ASP A 85 -10.39 4.51 -4.65
C ASP A 85 -10.09 4.32 -6.14
N HIS A 86 -9.17 5.13 -6.67
CA HIS A 86 -8.78 5.09 -8.07
C HIS A 86 -7.65 4.10 -8.35
N PHE A 87 -6.91 3.68 -7.32
CA PHE A 87 -5.69 2.89 -7.48
C PHE A 87 -5.60 1.70 -6.52
N ASP A 88 -5.19 1.92 -5.26
CA ASP A 88 -4.81 0.85 -4.33
C ASP A 88 -5.95 -0.14 -4.08
N PHE A 89 -7.13 0.32 -3.72
CA PHE A 89 -8.26 -0.54 -3.37
C PHE A 89 -8.73 -1.34 -4.59
N LYS A 90 -8.79 -0.71 -5.76
CA LYS A 90 -9.15 -1.38 -7.01
C LYS A 90 -8.20 -2.53 -7.32
N HIS A 91 -6.89 -2.32 -7.17
CA HIS A 91 -5.89 -3.35 -7.43
C HIS A 91 -5.89 -4.42 -6.34
N LEU A 92 -5.93 -4.04 -5.07
CA LEU A 92 -5.95 -4.95 -3.93
C LEU A 92 -7.13 -5.92 -3.97
N PHE A 93 -8.36 -5.41 -4.10
CA PHE A 93 -9.56 -6.26 -4.13
C PHE A 93 -9.69 -7.07 -5.41
N ARG A 94 -9.18 -6.57 -6.55
CA ARG A 94 -9.09 -7.39 -7.76
C ARG A 94 -8.15 -8.57 -7.53
N THR A 95 -6.97 -8.33 -6.97
CA THR A 95 -5.99 -9.38 -6.69
C THR A 95 -6.52 -10.39 -5.67
N PHE A 96 -7.20 -9.96 -4.60
CA PHE A 96 -7.87 -10.88 -3.67
C PHE A 96 -8.87 -11.80 -4.37
N ARG A 97 -9.67 -11.30 -5.32
CA ARG A 97 -10.58 -12.13 -6.13
C ARG A 97 -9.82 -13.11 -7.02
N GLU A 98 -8.79 -12.64 -7.72
CA GLU A 98 -7.96 -13.48 -8.61
C GLU A 98 -7.31 -14.66 -7.89
N VAL A 99 -7.03 -14.53 -6.58
CA VAL A 99 -6.40 -15.59 -5.77
C VAL A 99 -7.34 -16.29 -4.79
N ASN A 100 -8.66 -16.09 -4.92
CA ASN A 100 -9.69 -16.68 -4.06
C ASN A 100 -9.51 -16.39 -2.55
N LEU A 101 -9.09 -15.17 -2.21
CA LEU A 101 -8.96 -14.68 -0.83
C LEU A 101 -9.95 -13.55 -0.48
N ILE A 102 -10.90 -13.26 -1.38
CA ILE A 102 -11.84 -12.15 -1.20
C ILE A 102 -12.71 -12.29 0.04
N ASP A 103 -13.24 -13.49 0.33
CA ASP A 103 -14.11 -13.69 1.49
C ASP A 103 -13.34 -13.51 2.80
N ALA A 104 -12.10 -13.99 2.85
CA ALA A 104 -11.22 -13.79 4.00
C ALA A 104 -10.87 -12.31 4.20
N ALA A 105 -10.70 -11.55 3.11
CA ALA A 105 -10.48 -10.11 3.18
C ALA A 105 -11.72 -9.38 3.71
N LEU A 106 -12.91 -9.68 3.18
CA LEU A 106 -14.17 -9.06 3.59
C LEU A 106 -14.61 -9.42 5.01
N ALA A 107 -14.14 -10.55 5.56
CA ALA A 107 -14.36 -10.92 6.95
C ALA A 107 -13.58 -10.04 7.95
N ILE A 108 -12.52 -9.35 7.50
CA ILE A 108 -11.65 -8.53 8.36
C ILE A 108 -11.81 -7.03 8.04
N VAL A 109 -11.83 -6.68 6.75
CA VAL A 109 -11.87 -5.30 6.27
C VAL A 109 -13.32 -4.83 6.20
N TYR A 110 -13.67 -3.89 7.07
CA TYR A 110 -15.01 -3.30 7.13
C TYR A 110 -15.21 -2.23 6.06
N GLY A 111 -14.16 -1.46 5.75
CA GLY A 111 -14.26 -0.37 4.78
C GLY A 111 -12.91 0.15 4.30
N CYS A 112 -12.97 1.11 3.38
CA CYS A 112 -11.82 1.80 2.81
C CYS A 112 -12.00 3.31 2.94
N LEU A 113 -10.90 4.04 3.11
CA LEU A 113 -10.88 5.49 3.21
C LEU A 113 -9.88 6.06 2.21
N ASP A 114 -10.37 6.84 1.25
CA ASP A 114 -9.51 7.62 0.36
C ASP A 114 -9.18 8.97 0.99
N SER A 115 -7.94 9.10 1.48
CA SER A 115 -7.48 10.33 2.11
C SER A 115 -7.37 11.51 1.15
N LEU A 116 -7.23 11.30 -0.16
CA LEU A 116 -7.10 12.40 -1.12
C LEU A 116 -8.38 13.22 -1.21
N LEU A 117 -9.54 12.56 -1.27
CA LEU A 117 -10.83 13.24 -1.34
C LEU A 117 -11.09 14.06 -0.07
N PHE A 118 -10.86 13.42 1.09
CA PHE A 118 -11.01 14.06 2.39
C PHE A 118 -10.10 15.28 2.58
N LEU A 119 -8.81 15.16 2.23
CA LEU A 119 -7.85 16.26 2.39
C LEU A 119 -8.07 17.40 1.40
N ARG A 120 -8.63 17.11 0.21
CA ARG A 120 -9.07 18.16 -0.73
C ARG A 120 -10.22 18.98 -0.19
N GLU A 121 -11.15 18.34 0.51
CA GLU A 121 -12.28 19.03 1.14
C GLU A 121 -11.84 19.88 2.34
N LEU A 122 -10.96 19.36 3.19
CA LEU A 122 -10.44 20.10 4.34
C LEU A 122 -9.52 21.27 3.95
N TYR A 123 -8.71 21.09 2.92
CA TYR A 123 -7.68 22.06 2.52
C TYR A 123 -7.79 22.43 1.03
N PRO A 124 -8.90 23.03 0.58
CA PRO A 124 -9.18 23.24 -0.84
C PRO A 124 -8.26 24.27 -1.50
N LYS A 125 -7.54 25.07 -0.71
CA LYS A 125 -6.64 26.14 -1.18
C LYS A 125 -5.19 25.70 -1.40
N LEU A 126 -4.84 24.43 -1.11
CA LEU A 126 -3.50 23.94 -1.39
C LEU A 126 -3.27 23.83 -2.90
N LEU A 127 -2.05 24.18 -3.32
CA LEU A 127 -1.66 24.09 -4.73
C LEU A 127 -1.55 22.65 -5.23
N SER A 128 -1.28 21.70 -4.32
CA SER A 128 -1.17 20.29 -4.60
C SER A 128 -1.63 19.49 -3.40
N HIS A 129 -2.28 18.35 -3.68
CA HIS A 129 -2.67 17.35 -2.69
C HIS A 129 -1.94 16.03 -2.92
N LYS A 130 -0.82 16.02 -3.64
CA LYS A 130 0.04 14.83 -3.64
C LYS A 130 0.51 14.58 -2.22
N GLN A 131 0.63 13.32 -1.82
CA GLN A 131 1.05 12.96 -0.47
C GLN A 131 2.38 13.61 -0.07
N GLU A 132 3.38 13.62 -0.95
CA GLU A 132 4.68 14.27 -0.72
C GLU A 132 4.55 15.78 -0.40
N ASP A 133 3.69 16.49 -1.12
CA ASP A 133 3.42 17.91 -0.89
C ASP A 133 2.67 18.13 0.43
N LEU A 134 1.72 17.25 0.77
CA LEU A 134 0.98 17.29 2.04
C LEU A 134 1.91 17.04 3.23
N VAL A 135 2.79 16.04 3.14
CA VAL A 135 3.80 15.74 4.16
C VAL A 135 4.74 16.93 4.35
N LYS A 136 5.19 17.54 3.26
CA LYS A 136 6.03 18.74 3.32
C LYS A 136 5.32 19.90 4.00
N ASN A 137 4.08 20.19 3.58
CA ASN A 137 3.33 21.34 4.07
C ASN A 137 2.92 21.21 5.55
N PHE A 138 2.51 20.01 5.99
CA PHE A 138 1.98 19.82 7.33
C PHE A 138 2.99 19.27 8.35
N LEU A 139 3.94 18.44 7.90
CA LEU A 139 4.91 17.79 8.78
C LEU A 139 6.31 18.42 8.68
N GLY A 140 6.56 19.29 7.70
CA GLY A 140 7.88 19.89 7.46
C GLY A 140 8.93 18.86 7.05
N LEU A 141 8.51 17.73 6.49
CA LEU A 141 9.38 16.62 6.11
C LEU A 141 9.35 16.41 4.60
N GLU A 142 10.47 15.96 4.06
CA GLU A 142 10.57 15.51 2.68
C GLU A 142 10.88 14.01 2.68
N TYR A 143 10.27 13.29 1.74
CA TYR A 143 10.58 11.89 1.52
C TYR A 143 10.39 11.55 0.05
N THR A 144 11.06 10.51 -0.41
CA THR A 144 10.87 10.01 -1.77
C THR A 144 9.67 9.09 -1.77
N ALA A 145 8.56 9.55 -2.37
CA ALA A 145 7.42 8.69 -2.67
C ALA A 145 7.87 7.46 -3.50
N HIS A 146 7.02 6.43 -3.58
CA HIS A 146 7.27 5.19 -4.34
C HIS A 146 8.09 4.12 -3.60
N ASN A 147 8.11 4.18 -2.27
CA ASN A 147 8.35 3.02 -1.41
C ASN A 147 7.08 2.80 -0.61
N ALA A 148 6.38 1.68 -0.82
CA ALA A 148 5.05 1.48 -0.25
C ALA A 148 5.01 1.61 1.27
N LEU A 149 6.10 1.24 1.97
CA LEU A 149 6.15 1.34 3.43
C LEU A 149 6.34 2.78 3.91
N ASP A 150 7.17 3.57 3.22
CA ASP A 150 7.34 4.98 3.58
C ASP A 150 6.05 5.74 3.26
N ASP A 151 5.41 5.47 2.12
CA ASP A 151 4.10 6.02 1.77
C ASP A 151 3.06 5.69 2.85
N ALA A 152 2.98 4.45 3.34
CA ALA A 152 2.05 4.08 4.41
C ALA A 152 2.37 4.78 5.75
N LYS A 153 3.65 4.88 6.13
CA LYS A 153 4.08 5.55 7.37
C LYS A 153 3.77 7.03 7.36
N PHE A 154 4.05 7.72 6.26
CA PHE A 154 3.79 9.15 6.15
C PHE A 154 2.30 9.45 6.06
N LEU A 155 1.52 8.58 5.40
CA LEU A 155 0.07 8.71 5.41
C LEU A 155 -0.50 8.55 6.82
N GLN A 156 -0.05 7.58 7.62
CA GLN A 156 -0.47 7.45 9.02
C GLN A 156 -0.13 8.68 9.86
N ARG A 157 0.94 9.41 9.54
CA ARG A 157 1.29 10.64 10.26
C ARG A 157 0.48 11.86 9.83
N LEU A 158 -0.13 11.81 8.65
CA LEU A 158 -1.01 12.85 8.13
C LEU A 158 -2.46 12.70 8.63
N LEU A 159 -2.89 11.47 8.92
CA LEU A 159 -4.22 11.13 9.42
C LEU A 159 -4.26 11.14 10.95
#